data_AF-A0A3G9GD36-F1
#
_entry.id   AF-A0A3G9GD36-F1
#
_cell.length_a   1.000
_cell.length_b   1.000
_cell.length_c   1.000
_cell.angle_alpha   90.00
_cell.angle_beta   90.00
_cell.angle_gamma   90.00
#
_symmetry.space_group_name_H-M   'P 1'
#
loop_
_entity.id
_entity.type
_entity.pdbx_description
1 polymer ?
#
loop_
_entity_poly.entity_id
_entity_poly.type
_entity_poly.pdbx_seq_one_letter_code
_entity_poly.pdbx_strand_id
1 'polypeptide(L)' 'MEEAPLRKRLGWGPVPQVVVDIFRIEDGKLAEHWDVIHEEIFTEKTISGEAMFSETVAA' A
#
# COMPACT_ATOMS: atom_id res chain seq x y z
N MET A 1 -23.10 -2.79 12.84
CA MET A 1 -21.71 -3.25 12.73
C MET A 1 -21.74 -4.47 11.85
N GLU A 2 -21.59 -4.27 10.54
CA GLU A 2 -21.57 -5.36 9.58
C GLU A 2 -20.22 -5.24 8.89
N GLU A 3 -19.32 -6.18 9.19
CA GLU A 3 -18.01 -6.22 8.58
C GLU A 3 -18.18 -6.66 7.13
N ALA A 4 -18.12 -5.68 6.21
CA ALA A 4 -18.09 -5.92 4.78
C ALA A 4 -16.96 -6.92 4.45
N PRO A 5 -17.16 -7.82 3.48
CA PRO A 5 -16.22 -8.91 3.23
C PRO A 5 -14.87 -8.32 2.85
N LEU A 6 -13.88 -8.53 3.73
CA LEU A 6 -12.50 -8.11 3.54
C LEU A 6 -12.03 -8.63 2.18
N ARG A 7 -11.97 -7.76 1.17
CA ARG A 7 -11.16 -8.01 -0.02
C ARG A 7 -9.76 -8.26 0.51
N LYS A 8 -9.34 -9.53 0.52
CA LYS A 8 -8.12 -10.01 1.16
C LYS A 8 -6.91 -9.46 0.39
N ARG A 9 -6.59 -8.18 0.60
CA ARG A 9 -5.30 -7.60 0.23
C ARG A 9 -4.30 -8.25 1.18
N LEU A 10 -3.56 -9.25 0.69
CA LEU A 10 -2.57 -10.00 1.48
C LEU A 10 -1.50 -9.02 1.98
N GLY A 11 -1.66 -8.57 3.22
CA GLY A 11 -0.63 -7.92 4.01
C GLY A 11 -0.15 -8.83 5.13
N TRP A 12 0.81 -8.34 5.89
CA TRP A 12 1.49 -9.06 6.98
C TRP A 12 0.82 -8.81 8.35
N GLY A 13 -0.17 -7.91 8.40
CA GLY A 13 -0.89 -7.48 9.59
C GLY A 13 -2.42 -7.49 9.41
N PRO A 14 -3.18 -7.08 10.43
CA PRO A 14 -4.65 -7.12 10.41
C PRO A 14 -5.26 -6.10 9.44
N VAL A 15 -4.52 -5.02 9.13
CA VAL A 15 -4.88 -3.99 8.14
C VAL A 15 -3.90 -4.09 6.96
N PRO A 16 -4.37 -4.02 5.70
CA PRO A 16 -3.48 -3.91 4.55
C PRO A 16 -2.52 -2.73 4.69
N GLN A 17 -1.31 -2.87 4.14
CA GLN A 17 -0.28 -1.84 4.20
C GLN A 17 -0.12 -1.17 2.84
N VAL A 18 0.08 0.14 2.86
CA VAL A 18 0.56 0.95 1.74
C VAL A 18 2.05 1.14 1.93
N VAL A 19 2.83 0.63 0.98
CA VAL A 19 4.29 0.62 1.07
C VAL A 19 4.87 1.38 -0.11
N VAL A 20 5.85 2.23 0.18
CA VAL A 20 6.69 2.86 -0.83
C VAL A 20 8.12 2.37 -0.64
N ASP A 21 8.62 1.67 -1.64
CA ASP A 21 10.01 1.23 -1.69
C ASP A 21 10.84 2.18 -2.56
N ILE A 22 12.02 2.54 -2.06
CA ILE A 22 13.02 3.34 -2.77
C ILE A 22 14.28 2.48 -2.87
N PHE A 23 14.79 2.32 -4.09
CA PHE A 23 15.99 1.54 -4.35
C PHE A 23 17.07 2.40 -5.00
N ARG A 24 18.30 2.32 -4.50
CA ARG A 24 19.50 2.82 -5.20
C ARG A 24 20.21 1.66 -5.87
N ILE A 25 20.42 1.77 -7.18
CA ILE A 25 21.16 0.79 -7.96
C ILE A 25 22.55 1.35 -8.28
N GLU A 26 23.58 0.57 -8.04
CA GLU A 26 24.98 0.88 -8.36
C GLU A 26 25.64 -0.37 -8.96
N ASP A 27 26.36 -0.20 -10.07
CA ASP A 27 27.00 -1.29 -10.82
C ASP A 27 26.05 -2.46 -11.17
N GLY A 28 24.81 -2.13 -11.50
CA GLY A 28 23.77 -3.12 -11.83
C GLY A 28 23.30 -3.95 -10.64
N LYS A 29 23.61 -3.54 -9.41
CA LYS A 29 23.21 -4.22 -8.17
C LYS A 29 22.43 -3.29 -7.25
N LEU A 30 21.60 -3.87 -6.40
CA LEU A 30 20.97 -3.15 -5.31
C LEU A 30 22.03 -2.73 -4.30
N ALA A 31 22.20 -1.42 -4.12
CA ALA A 31 23.17 -0.85 -3.20
C ALA A 31 22.52 -0.40 -1.89
N GLU A 32 21.34 0.24 -1.98
CA GLU A 32 20.56 0.70 -0.82
C GLU A 32 19.06 0.51 -1.07
N HIS A 33 18.32 0.25 0.00
CA HIS A 33 16.86 0.11 0.03
C HIS A 33 16.33 0.87 1.24
N TRP A 34 15.28 1.65 1.02
CA TRP A 34 14.51 2.30 2.06
C TRP A 34 13.04 2.05 1.81
N ASP A 35 12.29 1.94 2.90
CA ASP A 35 10.84 1.81 2.86
C ASP A 35 10.15 2.91 3.68
N VAL A 36 8.90 3.17 3.29
CA VAL A 36 7.91 3.80 4.16
C VAL A 36 6.70 2.88 4.17
N ILE A 37 6.27 2.50 5.37
CA ILE A 37 5.14 1.59 5.58
C ILE A 37 4.04 2.35 6.32
N HIS A 38 2.81 2.30 5.80
CA HIS A 38 1.63 2.93 6.39
C HIS A 38 0.43 1.99 6.33
N GLU A 39 -0.35 1.93 7.42
CA GLU A 39 -1.62 1.21 7.39
C GLU A 39 -2.59 1.88 6.41
N GLU A 40 -3.26 1.08 5.59
CA GLU A 40 -4.23 1.62 4.66
C GLU A 40 -5.39 2.27 5.43
N ILE A 41 -5.68 3.53 5.08
CA ILE A 41 -6.92 4.19 5.49
C ILE A 41 -7.96 3.93 4.39
N PHE A 42 -9.00 3.17 4.74
CA PHE A 42 -10.10 2.92 3.82
C PHE A 42 -10.74 4.22 3.34
N THR A 43 -11.17 4.25 2.08
CA THR A 43 -11.68 5.44 1.37
C THR A 43 -12.75 6.19 2.18
N GLU A 44 -13.60 5.48 2.91
CA GLU A 44 -14.67 6.11 3.71
C GLU A 44 -14.15 6.96 4.87
N LYS A 45 -12.85 6.84 5.20
CA LYS A 45 -12.17 7.54 6.29
C LYS A 45 -11.09 8.52 5.80
N THR A 46 -10.79 8.57 4.50
CA THR A 46 -9.79 9.52 3.98
C THR A 46 -10.39 10.93 3.94
N ILE A 47 -9.58 11.95 4.25
CA ILE A 47 -10.04 13.36 4.18
C ILE A 47 -10.29 13.77 2.72
N SER A 48 -9.52 13.24 1.78
CA SER A 48 -9.67 13.52 0.35
C SER A 48 -10.91 12.90 -0.28
N GLY A 49 -11.50 11.87 0.33
CA GLY A 49 -12.55 11.05 -0.27
C GLY A 49 -12.04 10.07 -1.33
N GLU A 50 -10.73 9.96 -1.52
CA GLU A 50 -10.09 9.10 -2.52
C GLU A 50 -9.41 7.90 -1.86
N ALA A 51 -9.32 6.79 -2.60
CA ALA A 51 -8.56 5.61 -2.18
C ALA A 51 -7.05 5.86 -2.28
N MET A 52 -6.26 5.23 -1.41
CA MET A 52 -4.79 5.34 -1.45
C MET A 52 -4.16 4.70 -2.70
N PHE A 53 -4.84 3.72 -3.30
CA PHE A 53 -4.55 3.18 -4.63
C PHE A 53 -5.82 3.25 -5.49
N SER A 54 -5.67 3.61 -6.78
CA SER A 54 -6.79 3.53 -7.71
C SER A 54 -7.11 2.07 -8.07
N GLU A 55 -8.36 1.76 -8.41
CA GLU A 55 -8.77 0.42 -8.87
C GLU A 55 -8.28 0.12 -10.30
N THR A 56 -7.53 1.03 -10.94
CA THR A 56 -6.99 0.82 -12.29
C THR A 56 -5.54 0.36 -12.22
N VAL A 57 -5.34 -0.94 -12.33
CA VAL A 57 -4.05 -1.48 -12.78
C VAL A 57 -4.07 -1.36 -14.30
N ALA A 58 -3.39 -0.36 -14.84
CA ALA A 58 -3.12 -0.36 -16.28
C ALA A 58 -2.26 -1.59 -16.59
N ALA A 59 -2.78 -2.47 -17.44
CA ALA A 59 -2.03 -3.59 -18.02
C ALA A 59 -1.02 -3.10 -19.05
#